data_AF-A0A956QA83-F1
#
_entry.id   AF-A0A956QA83-F1
#
_cell.length_a   1.000
_cell.length_b   1.000
_cell.length_c   1.000
_cell.angle_alpha   90.00
_cell.angle_beta   90.00
_cell.angle_gamma   90.00
#
_symmetry.space_group_name_H-M   'P 1'
#
loop_
_entity.id
_entity.type
_entity.pdbx_description
1 polymer ?
#
loop_
_entity_poly.entity_id
_entity_poly.type
_entity_poly.pdbx_seq_one_letter_code
_entity_poly.pdbx_strand_id
1 'polypeptide(L)'
;MQRAIKVSKELADAASIEADLMSRSLTKQIEHWASLGRRLESSGLFSHRQVLGFLRGSLDYDQLSALEQAVASEALLEELVEFEPGQDFFEEIHAGIGYSALDESGRLERHKE
;
A
#
# COMPACT_ATOMS: atom_id res chain seq x y z
N MET A 1 -6.39 -21.20 -24.62
CA MET A 1 -6.42 -19.87 -25.30
C MET A 1 -5.73 -18.87 -24.40
N GLN A 2 -4.78 -18.10 -24.92
CA GLN A 2 -4.18 -16.98 -24.20
C GLN A 2 -5.08 -15.74 -24.38
N ARG A 3 -5.19 -14.91 -23.35
CA ARG A 3 -5.92 -13.64 -23.39
C ARG A 3 -4.92 -12.51 -23.13
N ALA A 4 -4.98 -11.45 -23.93
CA ALA A 4 -4.16 -10.27 -23.72
C ALA A 4 -4.75 -9.45 -22.56
N ILE A 5 -3.88 -9.04 -21.64
CA ILE A 5 -4.19 -8.10 -20.56
C ILE A 5 -3.29 -6.88 -20.70
N LYS A 6 -3.80 -5.70 -20.32
CA LYS A 6 -2.97 -4.50 -20.18
C LYS A 6 -2.47 -4.45 -18.74
N VAL A 7 -1.21 -4.06 -18.58
CA VAL A 7 -0.57 -3.82 -17.28
C VAL A 7 -0.01 -2.40 -17.28
N SER A 8 0.26 -1.86 -16.09
CA SER A 8 0.95 -0.57 -15.97
C SER A 8 2.35 -0.64 -16.58
N LYS A 9 2.86 0.51 -17.01
CA LYS A 9 4.21 0.59 -17.58
C LYS A 9 5.24 0.22 -16.51
N GLU A 10 5.02 0.68 -15.29
CA GLU A 10 5.85 0.46 -14.12
C GLU A 10 6.00 -1.04 -13.83
N LEU A 11 4.90 -1.80 -13.86
CA LEU A 11 4.94 -3.25 -13.67
C LEU A 11 5.65 -3.95 -14.82
N ALA A 12 5.44 -3.51 -16.06
CA ALA A 12 6.12 -4.08 -17.21
C ALA A 12 7.64 -3.84 -17.18
N ASP A 13 8.06 -2.63 -16.80
CA ASP A 13 9.47 -2.25 -16.68
C ASP A 13 10.14 -3.07 -15.55
N ALA A 14 9.51 -3.17 -14.37
CA ALA A 14 9.99 -3.98 -13.26
C ALA A 14 10.11 -5.47 -13.64
N ALA A 15 9.09 -6.02 -14.32
CA ALA A 15 9.11 -7.40 -14.77
C ALA A 15 10.16 -7.65 -15.84
N SER A 16 10.48 -6.67 -16.70
CA SER A 16 11.53 -6.81 -17.72
C SER A 16 12.91 -7.00 -17.10
N ILE A 17 13.23 -6.20 -16.08
CA ILE A 17 14.51 -6.29 -15.37
C ILE A 17 14.69 -7.69 -14.75
N GLU A 18 13.65 -8.17 -14.06
CA GLU A 18 13.68 -9.48 -13.40
C GLU A 18 13.68 -10.64 -14.42
N ALA A 19 12.97 -10.48 -15.54
CA ALA A 19 12.90 -11.46 -16.60
C ALA A 19 14.29 -11.72 -17.22
N ASP A 20 15.06 -10.65 -17.48
CA ASP A 20 16.43 -10.75 -17.98
C ASP A 20 17.33 -11.52 -16.99
N LEU A 21 17.24 -11.17 -15.70
CA LEU A 21 18.01 -11.83 -14.64
C LEU A 21 17.69 -13.33 -14.53
N MET A 22 16.42 -13.69 -14.70
CA MET A 22 15.93 -15.06 -14.54
C MET A 22 15.86 -15.84 -15.86
N SER A 23 16.34 -15.24 -16.97
CA SER A 23 16.26 -15.83 -18.32
C SER A 23 14.84 -16.27 -18.70
N ARG A 24 13.84 -15.42 -18.41
CA ARG A 24 12.42 -15.62 -18.75
C ARG A 24 11.97 -14.59 -19.78
N SER A 25 10.85 -14.86 -20.46
CA SER A 25 10.15 -13.79 -21.18
C SER A 25 9.40 -12.90 -20.19
N LEU A 26 9.11 -11.66 -20.58
CA LEU A 26 8.29 -10.72 -19.81
C LEU A 26 6.96 -11.35 -19.37
N THR A 27 6.24 -11.99 -20.30
CA THR A 27 4.97 -12.69 -20.00
C THR A 27 5.16 -13.78 -18.94
N LYS A 28 6.20 -14.62 -19.08
CA LYS A 28 6.46 -15.69 -18.10
C LYS A 28 6.82 -15.14 -16.72
N GLN A 29 7.52 -14.01 -16.67
CA GLN A 29 7.87 -13.37 -15.41
C GLN A 29 6.63 -12.81 -14.70
N ILE A 30 5.73 -12.15 -15.42
CA ILE A 30 4.45 -11.68 -14.88
C ILE A 30 3.58 -12.87 -14.43
N GLU A 31 3.48 -13.93 -15.24
CA GLU A 31 2.76 -15.16 -14.87
C GLU A 31 3.34 -15.80 -13.60
N HIS A 32 4.66 -15.75 -13.44
CA HIS A 32 5.34 -16.26 -12.26
C HIS A 32 4.97 -15.47 -10.98
N TRP A 33 5.03 -14.13 -11.03
CA TRP A 33 4.61 -13.30 -9.91
C TRP A 33 3.13 -13.49 -9.57
N ALA A 34 2.26 -13.55 -10.57
CA ALA A 34 0.83 -13.81 -10.35
C ALA A 34 0.58 -15.18 -9.69
N SER A 35 1.32 -16.21 -10.11
CA SER A 35 1.25 -17.54 -9.50
C SER A 35 1.73 -17.54 -8.04
N LEU A 36 2.82 -16.82 -7.75
CA LEU A 36 3.35 -16.66 -6.41
C LEU A 36 2.36 -15.92 -5.50
N GLY A 37 1.77 -14.82 -5.98
CA GLY A 37 0.76 -14.05 -5.24
C GLY A 37 -0.45 -14.90 -4.87
N ARG A 38 -1.01 -15.65 -5.83
CA ARG A 38 -2.12 -16.59 -5.56
C ARG A 38 -1.77 -17.64 -4.51
N ARG A 39 -0.54 -18.18 -4.56
CA ARG A 39 -0.07 -19.15 -3.58
C ARG A 39 0.06 -18.53 -2.19
N LEU A 40 0.62 -17.32 -2.12
CA LEU A 40 0.78 -16.56 -0.89
C LEU A 40 -0.59 -16.30 -0.23
N GLU A 41 -1.57 -15.82 -0.99
CA GLU A 41 -2.95 -15.62 -0.48
C GLU A 41 -3.59 -16.92 0.02
N SER A 42 -3.36 -18.04 -0.68
CA SER A 42 -3.91 -19.34 -0.27
C SER A 42 -3.21 -19.98 0.92
N SER A 43 -1.99 -19.52 1.25
CA SER A 43 -1.15 -20.12 2.28
C SER A 43 -1.53 -19.71 3.70
N GLY A 44 -2.31 -18.63 3.85
CA GLY A 44 -2.60 -18.02 5.15
C GLY A 44 -1.44 -17.20 5.73
N LEU A 45 -0.30 -17.09 5.03
CA LEU A 45 0.83 -16.24 5.43
C LEU A 45 0.59 -14.75 5.15
N PHE A 46 -0.45 -14.43 4.38
CA PHE A 46 -0.84 -13.07 4.02
C PHE A 46 -2.36 -13.01 3.85
N SER A 47 -2.97 -11.97 4.39
CA SER A 47 -4.39 -11.68 4.28
C SER A 47 -4.61 -10.29 3.71
N HIS A 48 -4.93 -10.21 2.41
CA HIS A 48 -5.34 -8.95 1.79
C HIS A 48 -6.55 -8.32 2.51
N ARG A 49 -7.40 -9.14 3.15
CA ARG A 49 -8.51 -8.66 3.97
C ARG A 49 -8.05 -7.86 5.19
N GLN A 50 -6.95 -8.25 5.83
CA GLN A 50 -6.40 -7.51 6.98
C GLN A 50 -5.81 -6.18 6.54
N VAL A 51 -5.07 -6.16 5.42
CA VAL A 51 -4.58 -4.91 4.80
C VAL A 51 -5.74 -3.95 4.51
N LEU A 52 -6.81 -4.44 3.89
CA LEU A 52 -8.01 -3.64 3.63
C LEU A 52 -8.73 -3.20 4.92
N GLY A 53 -8.65 -3.99 6.00
CA GLY A 53 -9.17 -3.62 7.31
C GLY A 53 -8.41 -2.43 7.90
N PHE A 54 -7.09 -2.43 7.77
CA PHE A 54 -6.24 -1.32 8.16
C PHE A 54 -6.52 -0.06 7.34
N LEU A 55 -6.56 -0.16 6.00
CA LEU A 55 -6.83 1.00 5.14
C LEU A 55 -8.21 1.65 5.41
N ARG A 56 -9.18 0.87 5.90
CA ARG A 56 -10.49 1.38 6.32
C ARG A 56 -10.56 1.87 7.78
N GLY A 57 -9.44 1.85 8.50
CA GLY A 57 -9.38 2.20 9.92
C GLY A 57 -10.12 1.23 10.86
N SER A 58 -10.46 0.02 10.40
CA SER A 58 -11.15 -1.01 11.20
C SER A 58 -10.21 -2.03 11.85
N LEU A 59 -8.89 -1.89 11.65
CA LEU A 59 -7.84 -2.75 12.18
C LEU A 59 -6.59 -1.90 12.43
N ASP A 60 -5.94 -2.08 13.58
CA ASP A 60 -4.74 -1.32 13.91
C ASP A 60 -3.52 -1.86 13.13
N TYR A 61 -2.58 -0.98 12.80
CA TYR A 61 -1.36 -1.34 12.07
C TYR A 61 -0.52 -2.42 12.79
N ASP A 62 -0.48 -2.37 14.13
CA ASP A 62 0.25 -3.34 14.96
C ASP A 62 -0.40 -4.73 14.99
N GLN A 63 -1.62 -4.86 14.48
CA GLN A 63 -2.31 -6.15 14.34
C GLN A 63 -1.98 -6.85 13.01
N LEU A 64 -1.30 -6.17 12.10
CA LEU A 64 -0.81 -6.73 10.84
C LEU A 64 0.49 -7.51 11.06
N SER A 65 0.68 -8.59 10.30
CA SER A 65 2.00 -9.23 10.19
C SER A 65 3.01 -8.30 9.51
N ALA A 66 4.31 -8.57 9.67
CA ALA A 66 5.36 -7.75 9.04
C ALA A 66 5.22 -7.64 7.51
N LEU A 67 4.74 -8.71 6.85
CA LEU A 67 4.49 -8.68 5.41
C LEU A 67 3.28 -7.81 5.07
N GLU A 68 2.21 -7.90 5.84
CA GLU A 68 1.01 -7.07 5.65
C GLU A 68 1.29 -5.60 5.94
N GLN A 69 2.12 -5.30 6.95
CA GLN A 69 2.59 -3.95 7.27
C GLN A 69 3.33 -3.30 6.11
N ALA A 70 4.24 -4.04 5.46
CA ALA A 70 4.96 -3.54 4.29
C ALA A 70 4.00 -3.18 3.14
N VAL A 71 3.07 -4.09 2.82
CA VAL A 71 2.06 -3.86 1.76
C VAL A 71 1.10 -2.74 2.12
N ALA A 72 0.66 -2.68 3.37
CA ALA A 72 -0.25 -1.65 3.88
C ALA A 72 0.37 -0.25 3.83
N SER A 73 1.67 -0.14 4.14
CA SER A 73 2.40 1.12 4.09
C SER A 73 2.51 1.66 2.67
N GLU A 74 2.85 0.79 1.70
CA GLU A 74 2.92 1.17 0.29
C GLU A 74 1.54 1.61 -0.23
N ALA A 75 0.49 0.83 0.04
CA ALA A 75 -0.88 1.17 -0.36
C ALA A 75 -1.38 2.49 0.27
N LEU A 76 -1.08 2.71 1.56
CA LEU A 76 -1.45 3.96 2.23
C LEU A 76 -0.72 5.15 1.60
N LEU A 77 0.56 5.01 1.25
CA LEU A 77 1.30 6.09 0.59
C LEU A 77 0.72 6.42 -0.79
N GLU A 78 0.31 5.40 -1.56
CA GLU A 78 -0.37 5.61 -2.84
C GLU A 78 -1.68 6.39 -2.67
N GLU A 79 -2.51 6.03 -1.66
CA GLU A 79 -3.75 6.76 -1.38
C GLU A 79 -3.49 8.20 -0.88
N LEU A 80 -2.47 8.40 -0.05
CA LEU A 80 -2.11 9.72 0.49
C LEU A 80 -1.58 10.68 -0.57
N VAL A 81 -0.97 10.19 -1.65
CA VAL A 81 -0.51 11.05 -2.76
C VAL A 81 -1.68 11.74 -3.46
N GLU A 82 -2.84 11.10 -3.51
CA GLU A 82 -4.05 11.66 -4.13
C GLU A 82 -4.99 12.33 -3.11
N PHE A 83 -4.67 12.26 -1.81
CA PHE A 83 -5.54 12.76 -0.75
C PHE A 83 -5.45 14.29 -0.62
N GLU A 84 -6.56 14.96 -0.92
CA GLU A 84 -6.75 16.38 -0.63
C GLU A 84 -7.71 16.54 0.55
N PRO A 85 -7.22 16.81 1.77
CA PRO A 85 -8.09 16.97 2.93
C PRO A 85 -8.96 18.23 2.80
N GLY A 86 -10.27 18.05 2.97
CA GLY A 86 -11.21 19.16 3.10
C GLY A 86 -11.05 19.92 4.43
N GLN A 87 -11.68 21.09 4.56
CA GLN A 87 -11.63 21.87 5.81
C GLN A 87 -12.22 21.09 6.99
N ASP A 88 -13.33 20.40 6.78
CA ASP A 88 -14.02 19.58 7.80
C ASP A 88 -13.10 18.50 8.41
N PHE A 89 -12.15 17.96 7.63
CA PHE A 89 -11.17 16.98 8.12
C PHE A 89 -10.26 17.57 9.22
N PHE A 90 -9.80 18.82 9.02
CA PHE A 90 -8.99 19.50 10.02
C PHE A 90 -9.83 19.92 11.22
N GLU A 91 -11.06 20.39 11.00
CA GLU A 91 -11.98 20.71 12.10
C GLU A 91 -12.23 19.49 13.01
N GLU A 92 -12.42 18.30 12.43
CA GLU A 92 -12.60 17.05 13.18
C GLU A 92 -11.34 16.68 14.00
N ILE A 93 -10.15 16.82 13.42
CA ILE A 93 -8.88 16.61 14.14
C ILE A 93 -8.73 17.60 15.30
N HIS A 94 -9.03 18.89 15.06
CA HIS A 94 -8.95 19.94 16.07
C HIS A 94 -10.01 19.80 17.18
N ALA A 95 -11.10 19.08 16.94
CA ALA A 95 -12.26 19.00 17.84
C ALA A 95 -12.16 17.95 18.96
N GLY A 96 -11.10 17.14 19.03
CA GLY A 96 -10.98 16.17 20.14
C GLY A 96 -9.92 15.08 20.00
N ILE A 97 -8.97 15.23 19.08
CA ILE A 97 -7.90 14.25 18.90
C ILE A 97 -6.57 14.97 19.09
N GLY A 98 -5.73 14.50 20.01
CA GLY A 98 -4.37 15.03 20.11
C GLY A 98 -3.61 14.78 18.81
N TYR A 99 -3.12 15.84 18.17
CA TYR A 99 -2.42 15.77 16.89
C TYR A 99 -1.05 16.45 16.95
N SER A 100 -0.16 16.10 16.03
CA SER A 100 1.11 16.81 15.82
C SER A 100 1.12 17.44 14.44
N ALA A 101 1.51 18.70 14.35
CA ALA A 101 1.61 19.45 13.11
C ALA A 101 3.00 20.06 12.97
N LEU A 102 3.34 20.52 11.76
CA LEU A 102 4.52 21.34 11.54
C LEU A 102 4.10 22.81 11.55
N ASP A 103 4.83 23.65 12.28
CA ASP A 103 4.65 25.10 12.23
C ASP A 103 5.16 25.70 10.90
N GLU A 104 4.96 27.00 10.69
CA GLU A 104 5.43 27.73 9.50
C GLU A 104 6.96 27.66 9.30
N SER A 105 7.71 27.29 10.35
CA SER A 105 9.17 27.11 10.33
C SER A 105 9.60 25.65 10.17
N GLY A 106 8.64 24.73 10.02
CA GLY A 106 8.87 23.29 9.87
C GLY A 106 9.20 22.55 11.16
N ARG A 107 8.87 23.11 12.34
CA ARG A 107 9.07 22.45 13.63
C ARG A 107 7.83 21.69 14.07
N LEU A 108 8.04 20.53 14.69
CA LEU A 108 6.96 19.72 15.25
C LEU A 108 6.32 20.41 16.46
N GLU A 109 5.05 20.74 16.33
CA GLU A 109 4.19 21.21 17.41
C GLU A 109 3.20 20.10 17.78
N ARG A 110 3.02 19.89 19.10
CA ARG A 110 2.07 18.90 19.63
C ARG A 110 0.87 19.63 20.20
N HIS A 111 -0.31 19.32 19.69
CA HIS A 111 -1.59 19.80 20.18
C HIS A 111 -2.22 18.66 20.98
N LYS A 112 -2.35 18.85 22.29
CA LYS A 112 -3.00 17.90 23.19
C LYS A 112 -4.47 18.29 23.33
N GLU A 113 -5.31 17.30 23.60
CA GLU A 113 -6.69 17.48 24.06
C GLU A 113 -6.77 18.38 25.30
#